data_AF-A0A925NSV4-F1
#
_entry.id   AF-A0A925NSV4-F1
#
_cell.length_a   1.000
_cell.length_b   1.000
_cell.length_c   1.000
_cell.angle_alpha   90.00
_cell.angle_beta   90.00
_cell.angle_gamma   90.00
#
_symmetry.space_group_name_H-M   'P 1'
#
loop_
_entity.id
_entity.type
_entity.pdbx_description
1 polymer ?
#
loop_
_entity_poly.entity_id
_entity_poly.type
_entity_poly.pdbx_seq_one_letter_code
_entity_poly.pdbx_strand_id
1 'polypeptide(L)'
;MIKNSLIGLAILFSGTLFSQDLVEWRGPQRSGIYSDSNLLKSWPAGGPQLMLELSDVGVGYSSAVIYKNTVFVTGRKDTLDFVSAYDLKGQKKWQTAYGNAWSRTYPETRCTPTIENNRIYLASGMGQVSCVDAISGKLVWTEDANTQYKGESHRWGIAESVAISDKAVFYVTGGEETSVVALNKTDGKLLWKTKSLGGTRAYASSSIIEKAGLRLLLAQTANDLMGINIDNGEIVWTYHVVQHHQGQSGVGANTNTPLYSNNEIFLTSGYDHPALMLSLADDGRSVSLKWSNADFDNHIGGVVKVGNYIYGSNWVGNGGGNWMCVDWQSGKIMYETKWFNKGSIISAEGLLYCYEEKTGNLALVNPTPEKFDVISSFKVSQGEGPHWAHPAIYDGKLLVRHGQHLMIYNLNK
;
A
#
# COMPACT_ATOMS: atom_id res chain seq x y z
N MET A 1 -34.57 6.64 -64.74
CA MET A 1 -33.66 7.68 -64.23
C MET A 1 -33.56 7.53 -62.72
N ILE A 2 -32.36 7.20 -62.21
CA ILE A 2 -31.74 7.74 -60.97
C ILE A 2 -32.53 7.44 -59.66
N LYS A 3 -32.05 6.73 -58.63
CA LYS A 3 -30.77 6.86 -57.90
C LYS A 3 -30.62 5.65 -56.95
N ASN A 4 -29.52 4.91 -57.05
CA ASN A 4 -29.07 4.00 -55.99
C ASN A 4 -28.39 4.85 -54.91
N SER A 5 -28.92 4.85 -53.69
CA SER A 5 -28.27 5.47 -52.53
C SER A 5 -27.60 4.37 -51.71
N LEU A 6 -26.28 4.23 -51.85
CA LEU A 6 -25.46 3.48 -50.90
C LEU A 6 -25.37 4.29 -49.61
N ILE A 7 -25.90 3.74 -48.51
CA ILE A 7 -25.65 4.25 -47.16
C ILE A 7 -24.36 3.59 -46.66
N GLY A 8 -23.28 4.36 -46.63
CA GLY A 8 -22.03 3.93 -46.00
C GLY A 8 -22.15 4.01 -44.48
N LEU A 9 -22.06 2.87 -43.80
CA LEU A 9 -22.00 2.79 -42.35
C LEU A 9 -20.58 3.14 -41.89
N ALA A 10 -20.38 4.35 -41.36
CA ALA A 10 -19.12 4.75 -40.75
C ALA A 10 -19.05 4.15 -39.33
N ILE A 11 -18.24 3.10 -39.16
CA ILE A 11 -17.92 2.54 -37.85
C ILE A 11 -16.87 3.45 -37.20
N LEU A 12 -17.31 4.31 -36.28
CA LEU A 12 -16.43 5.05 -35.37
C LEU A 12 -15.85 4.06 -34.35
N PHE A 13 -14.60 3.64 -34.58
CA PHE A 13 -13.79 3.02 -33.53
C PHE A 13 -13.43 4.07 -32.49
N SER A 14 -14.19 4.13 -31.40
CA SER A 14 -13.78 4.83 -30.18
C SER A 14 -12.65 4.05 -29.53
N GLY A 15 -11.42 4.32 -29.96
CA GLY A 15 -10.23 3.85 -29.26
C GLY A 15 -10.13 4.58 -27.93
N THR A 16 -10.46 3.92 -26.82
CA THR A 16 -10.00 4.36 -25.49
C THR A 16 -8.52 4.00 -25.39
N LEU A 17 -7.67 4.86 -25.96
CA LEU A 17 -6.23 4.80 -25.81
C LEU A 17 -5.83 5.87 -24.79
N PHE A 18 -5.79 5.48 -23.51
CA PHE A 18 -4.82 5.92 -22.51
C PHE A 18 -4.91 4.94 -21.35
N SER A 19 -4.15 3.85 -21.38
CA SER A 19 -3.77 3.19 -20.13
C SER A 19 -2.87 4.17 -19.40
N GLN A 20 -3.39 4.86 -18.39
CA GLN A 20 -2.53 5.60 -17.47
C GLN A 20 -1.75 4.55 -16.68
N ASP A 21 -0.44 4.48 -16.91
CA ASP A 21 0.48 3.65 -16.14
C ASP A 21 0.52 4.20 -14.70
N LEU A 22 -0.42 3.75 -13.86
CA LEU A 22 -0.44 4.02 -12.42
C LEU A 22 0.39 2.95 -11.72
N VAL A 23 1.40 3.39 -10.99
CA VAL A 23 2.18 2.57 -10.07
C VAL A 23 1.90 3.06 -8.67
N GLU A 24 1.44 2.17 -7.80
CA GLU A 24 1.04 2.54 -6.45
C GLU A 24 1.40 1.47 -5.42
N TRP A 25 1.31 1.86 -4.14
CA TRP A 25 1.49 0.99 -2.98
C TRP A 25 0.70 -0.31 -3.13
N ARG A 26 1.37 -1.45 -2.92
CA ARG A 26 0.78 -2.80 -3.02
C ARG A 26 0.14 -3.13 -4.38
N GLY A 27 0.61 -2.51 -5.47
CA GLY A 27 0.13 -2.82 -6.82
C GLY A 27 -1.30 -2.32 -7.08
N PRO A 28 -1.95 -2.78 -8.17
CA PRO A 28 -3.24 -2.28 -8.60
C PRO A 28 -4.30 -2.30 -7.49
N GLN A 29 -5.02 -1.18 -7.34
CA GLN A 29 -6.07 -0.98 -6.34
C GLN A 29 -5.56 -1.16 -4.90
N ARG A 30 -4.24 -1.15 -4.69
CA ARG A 30 -3.59 -1.31 -3.39
C ARG A 30 -3.90 -2.64 -2.70
N SER A 31 -4.26 -3.64 -3.49
CA SER A 31 -4.76 -4.94 -3.05
C SER A 31 -3.67 -5.90 -2.55
N GLY A 32 -2.42 -5.66 -2.94
CA GLY A 32 -1.30 -6.61 -2.79
C GLY A 32 -1.31 -7.72 -3.85
N ILE A 33 -2.19 -7.64 -4.85
CA ILE A 33 -2.30 -8.61 -5.95
C ILE A 33 -1.76 -7.97 -7.23
N TYR A 34 -0.68 -8.53 -7.76
CA TYR A 34 -0.03 -8.08 -8.98
C TYR A 34 -0.53 -8.89 -10.18
N SER A 35 -0.68 -8.21 -11.33
CA SER A 35 -1.26 -8.76 -12.56
C SER A 35 -0.26 -9.53 -13.44
N ASP A 36 1.00 -9.59 -13.02
CA ASP A 36 2.06 -10.34 -13.67
C ASP A 36 1.70 -11.82 -13.87
N SER A 37 2.14 -12.37 -14.99
CA SER A 37 1.88 -13.76 -15.40
C SER A 37 3.14 -14.37 -16.01
N ASN A 38 3.12 -15.68 -16.28
CA ASN A 38 4.27 -16.45 -16.73
C ASN A 38 5.44 -16.46 -15.72
N LEU A 39 5.10 -16.47 -14.44
CA LEU A 39 6.02 -16.46 -13.31
C LEU A 39 6.44 -17.88 -12.91
N LEU A 40 7.67 -18.01 -12.41
CA LEU A 40 8.21 -19.23 -11.82
C LEU A 40 7.24 -19.77 -10.76
N LYS A 41 6.97 -21.08 -10.85
CA LYS A 41 6.06 -21.79 -9.93
C LYS A 41 6.78 -22.50 -8.79
N SER A 42 8.11 -22.48 -8.81
CA SER A 42 9.01 -22.89 -7.74
C SER A 42 10.35 -22.18 -7.94
N TRP A 43 11.13 -22.07 -6.88
CA TRP A 43 12.47 -21.47 -6.90
C TRP A 43 13.54 -22.50 -6.52
N PRO A 44 14.77 -22.36 -7.04
CA PRO A 44 15.94 -23.03 -6.48
C PRO A 44 16.15 -22.69 -4.99
N ALA A 45 16.94 -23.49 -4.29
CA ALA A 45 17.25 -23.26 -2.86
C ALA A 45 17.88 -21.88 -2.56
N GLY A 46 18.62 -21.31 -3.52
CA GLY A 46 19.18 -19.96 -3.44
C GLY A 46 18.20 -18.83 -3.81
N GLY A 47 16.95 -19.16 -4.14
CA GLY A 47 15.97 -18.23 -4.68
C GLY A 47 16.00 -18.13 -6.21
N PRO A 48 15.11 -17.31 -6.79
CA PRO A 48 15.17 -16.96 -8.21
C PRO A 48 16.48 -16.24 -8.56
N GLN A 49 16.79 -16.12 -9.85
CA GLN A 49 18.01 -15.46 -10.30
C GLN A 49 18.04 -13.99 -9.85
N LEU A 50 19.05 -13.60 -9.06
CA LEU A 50 19.32 -12.20 -8.73
C LEU A 50 19.79 -11.47 -10.00
N MET A 51 19.02 -10.47 -10.44
CA MET A 51 19.33 -9.65 -11.62
C MET A 51 20.12 -8.40 -11.26
N LEU A 52 19.75 -7.77 -10.14
CA LEU A 52 20.34 -6.52 -9.69
C LEU A 52 20.34 -6.47 -8.17
N GLU A 53 21.46 -6.04 -7.61
CA GLU A 53 21.57 -5.64 -6.21
C GLU A 53 22.01 -4.17 -6.18
N LEU A 54 21.26 -3.34 -5.47
CA LEU A 54 21.64 -1.97 -5.14
C LEU A 54 21.96 -1.90 -3.65
N SER A 55 23.09 -1.30 -3.32
CA SER A 55 23.44 -0.86 -1.98
C SER A 55 23.38 0.67 -1.90
N ASP A 56 23.29 1.19 -0.68
CA ASP A 56 23.22 2.63 -0.42
C ASP A 56 22.04 3.33 -1.15
N VAL A 57 20.87 2.66 -1.17
CA VAL A 57 19.61 3.30 -1.62
C VAL A 57 18.99 4.22 -0.56
N GLY A 58 19.69 4.40 0.56
CA GLY A 58 19.22 5.05 1.78
C GLY A 58 18.42 4.09 2.67
N VAL A 59 18.42 4.34 3.97
CA VAL A 59 17.73 3.48 4.94
C VAL A 59 16.20 3.68 4.87
N GLY A 60 15.44 2.59 4.93
CA GLY A 60 13.99 2.61 4.72
C GLY A 60 13.32 1.25 4.79
N TYR A 61 12.01 1.31 4.95
CA TYR A 61 11.04 0.23 4.95
C TYR A 61 9.95 0.42 3.87
N SER A 62 10.06 1.40 2.98
CA SER A 62 9.14 1.53 1.84
C SER A 62 9.43 0.47 0.78
N SER A 63 8.41 0.11 0.01
CA SER A 63 8.60 -0.69 -1.19
C SER A 63 9.35 0.12 -2.26
N ALA A 64 10.19 -0.57 -3.03
CA ALA A 64 10.66 -0.06 -4.30
C ALA A 64 9.63 -0.35 -5.39
N VAL A 65 9.57 0.51 -6.40
CA VAL A 65 8.66 0.36 -7.54
C VAL A 65 9.39 0.54 -8.85
N ILE A 66 8.87 -0.04 -9.93
CA ILE A 66 9.38 0.18 -11.29
C ILE A 66 8.33 0.93 -12.09
N TYR A 67 8.77 1.97 -12.79
CA TYR A 67 7.97 2.67 -13.79
C TYR A 67 8.84 2.93 -15.02
N LYS A 68 8.38 2.48 -16.20
CA LYS A 68 9.08 2.62 -17.49
C LYS A 68 10.58 2.28 -17.41
N ASN A 69 10.90 1.07 -16.94
CA ASN A 69 12.27 0.55 -16.79
C ASN A 69 13.18 1.39 -15.87
N THR A 70 12.61 2.19 -14.98
CA THR A 70 13.35 2.93 -13.95
C THR A 70 12.86 2.47 -12.58
N VAL A 71 13.80 2.11 -11.72
CA VAL A 71 13.56 1.72 -10.33
C VAL A 71 13.51 2.98 -9.49
N PHE A 72 12.46 3.13 -8.69
CA PHE A 72 12.29 4.22 -7.73
C PHE A 72 12.22 3.66 -6.32
N VAL A 73 13.00 4.25 -5.42
CA VAL A 73 13.06 3.84 -4.02
C VAL A 73 13.29 5.08 -3.14
N THR A 74 12.54 5.17 -2.04
CA THR A 74 12.76 6.23 -1.05
C THR A 74 13.84 5.81 -0.05
N GLY A 75 14.58 6.74 0.51
CA GLY A 75 15.61 6.46 1.49
C GLY A 75 15.86 7.69 2.34
N ARG A 76 16.17 7.46 3.61
CA ARG A 76 16.60 8.55 4.51
C ARG A 76 18.11 8.71 4.41
N LYS A 77 18.55 9.97 4.37
CA LYS A 77 19.94 10.36 4.58
C LYS A 77 19.96 11.61 5.47
N ASP A 78 20.67 11.53 6.58
CA ASP A 78 20.70 12.56 7.62
C ASP A 78 19.29 12.94 8.14
N THR A 79 18.87 14.19 7.91
CA THR A 79 17.56 14.72 8.35
C THR A 79 16.52 14.75 7.24
N LEU A 80 16.84 14.25 6.04
CA LEU A 80 16.00 14.36 4.86
C LEU A 80 15.60 12.98 4.33
N ASP A 81 14.38 12.92 3.82
CA ASP A 81 13.90 11.82 2.98
C ASP A 81 14.17 12.15 1.51
N PHE A 82 14.69 11.17 0.78
CA PHE A 82 15.03 11.25 -0.62
C PHE A 82 14.30 10.18 -1.43
N VAL A 83 13.98 10.49 -2.67
CA VAL A 83 13.63 9.49 -3.69
C VAL A 83 14.79 9.41 -4.67
N SER A 84 15.17 8.19 -5.02
CA SER A 84 16.28 7.92 -5.95
C SER A 84 15.75 7.12 -7.13
N ALA A 85 16.24 7.45 -8.32
CA ALA A 85 15.94 6.73 -9.55
C ALA A 85 17.17 6.00 -10.06
N TYR A 86 17.01 4.72 -10.40
CA TYR A 86 18.06 3.88 -10.97
C TYR A 86 17.58 3.25 -12.27
N ASP A 87 18.48 3.05 -13.23
CA ASP A 87 18.18 2.17 -14.36
C ASP A 87 18.27 0.69 -13.94
N LEU A 88 17.85 -0.23 -14.83
CA LEU A 88 17.92 -1.68 -14.57
C LEU A 88 19.34 -2.26 -14.60
N LYS A 89 20.37 -1.44 -14.90
CA LYS A 89 21.79 -1.79 -14.74
C LYS A 89 22.34 -1.34 -13.38
N GLY A 90 21.51 -0.67 -12.59
CA GLY A 90 21.84 -0.14 -11.27
C GLY A 90 22.52 1.21 -11.24
N GLN A 91 22.56 1.93 -12.37
CA GLN A 91 23.14 3.27 -12.40
C GLN A 91 22.12 4.28 -11.85
N LYS A 92 22.53 5.04 -10.84
CA LYS A 92 21.73 6.14 -10.28
C LYS A 92 21.58 7.23 -11.34
N LYS A 93 20.33 7.50 -11.73
CA LYS A 93 19.98 8.55 -12.70
C LYS A 93 19.89 9.91 -12.01
N TRP A 94 19.22 9.96 -10.86
CA TRP A 94 19.07 11.15 -10.03
C TRP A 94 18.65 10.78 -8.61
N GLN A 95 18.76 11.73 -7.69
CA GLN A 95 18.26 11.65 -6.32
C GLN A 95 17.75 13.02 -5.87
N THR A 96 16.59 13.05 -5.23
CA THR A 96 15.89 14.30 -4.87
C THR A 96 15.35 14.23 -3.45
N ALA A 97 15.69 15.23 -2.63
CA ALA A 97 15.07 15.41 -1.32
C ALA A 97 13.61 15.83 -1.52
N TYR A 98 12.69 15.17 -0.81
CA TYR A 98 11.26 15.47 -0.92
C TYR A 98 10.62 15.87 0.41
N GLY A 99 11.40 15.94 1.49
CA GLY A 99 10.97 16.46 2.78
C GLY A 99 11.91 16.06 3.91
N ASN A 100 11.57 16.49 5.12
CA ASN A 100 12.25 16.13 6.34
C ASN A 100 11.86 14.71 6.76
N ALA A 101 12.88 13.95 7.15
CA ALA A 101 12.72 12.63 7.73
C ALA A 101 12.12 12.71 9.14
N TRP A 102 11.46 11.63 9.55
CA TRP A 102 11.07 11.47 10.94
C TRP A 102 12.30 11.44 11.85
N SER A 103 12.25 12.12 12.99
CA SER A 103 13.42 12.30 13.87
C SER A 103 13.37 11.51 15.18
N ARG A 104 12.34 10.67 15.38
CA ARG A 104 12.19 9.83 16.57
C ARG A 104 12.41 8.34 16.23
N THR A 105 11.79 7.43 16.97
CA THR A 105 11.91 5.98 16.78
C THR A 105 11.48 5.56 15.38
N TYR A 106 12.25 4.64 14.78
CA TYR A 106 12.07 4.18 13.40
C TYR A 106 12.05 5.35 12.40
N PRO A 107 13.14 6.15 12.35
CA PRO A 107 13.20 7.37 11.54
C PRO A 107 13.24 7.10 10.03
N GLU A 108 13.40 5.85 9.61
CA GLU A 108 13.59 5.45 8.23
C GLU A 108 12.33 5.67 7.36
N THR A 109 12.54 5.88 6.06
CA THR A 109 11.44 6.10 5.10
C THR A 109 10.47 4.94 5.05
N ARG A 110 9.15 5.20 4.97
CA ARG A 110 8.11 4.15 4.92
C ARG A 110 7.11 4.32 3.79
N CYS A 111 6.98 5.54 3.27
CA CYS A 111 6.03 5.86 2.21
C CYS A 111 6.58 5.39 0.86
N THR A 112 5.80 4.59 0.14
CA THR A 112 6.12 4.06 -1.19
C THR A 112 5.75 5.10 -2.26
N PRO A 113 6.60 5.32 -3.28
CA PRO A 113 6.27 6.23 -4.38
C PRO A 113 4.98 5.85 -5.10
N THR A 114 4.08 6.81 -5.29
CA THR A 114 2.94 6.68 -6.22
C THR A 114 3.26 7.43 -7.50
N ILE A 115 3.21 6.78 -8.65
CA ILE A 115 3.66 7.32 -9.93
C ILE A 115 2.55 7.25 -10.95
N GLU A 116 2.26 8.38 -11.60
CA GLU A 116 1.34 8.44 -12.72
C GLU A 116 1.80 9.54 -13.68
N ASN A 117 1.77 9.29 -14.99
CA ASN A 117 2.05 10.31 -16.00
C ASN A 117 3.40 11.04 -15.79
N ASN A 118 4.44 10.30 -15.44
CA ASN A 118 5.78 10.80 -15.11
C ASN A 118 5.85 11.74 -13.88
N ARG A 119 4.85 11.74 -13.01
CA ARG A 119 4.86 12.44 -11.72
C ARG A 119 4.92 11.43 -10.60
N ILE A 120 5.82 11.67 -9.64
CA ILE A 120 5.96 10.88 -8.42
C ILE A 120 5.37 11.69 -7.27
N TYR A 121 4.45 11.09 -6.52
CA TYR A 121 3.80 11.66 -5.35
C TYR A 121 4.25 10.93 -4.08
N LEU A 122 4.66 11.69 -3.07
CA LEU A 122 5.31 11.19 -1.86
C LEU A 122 4.87 11.97 -0.63
N ALA A 123 4.85 11.30 0.53
CA ALA A 123 4.77 11.92 1.84
C ALA A 123 6.06 11.66 2.63
N SER A 124 6.65 12.69 3.22
CA SER A 124 7.84 12.57 4.09
C SER A 124 7.48 12.08 5.49
N GLY A 125 8.50 11.65 6.25
CA GLY A 125 8.34 11.26 7.65
C GLY A 125 7.81 12.36 8.57
N MET A 126 7.92 13.63 8.15
CA MET A 126 7.34 14.80 8.82
C MET A 126 6.05 15.31 8.16
N GLY A 127 5.62 14.73 7.03
CA GLY A 127 4.31 14.99 6.44
C GLY A 127 4.26 16.11 5.42
N GLN A 128 5.40 16.41 4.79
CA GLN A 128 5.42 17.17 3.55
C GLN A 128 4.96 16.25 2.41
N VAL A 129 3.97 16.69 1.65
CA VAL A 129 3.49 16.03 0.44
C VAL A 129 4.17 16.69 -0.75
N SER A 130 4.85 15.90 -1.57
CA SER A 130 5.70 16.39 -2.64
C SER A 130 5.37 15.73 -3.97
N CYS A 131 5.54 16.49 -5.05
CA CYS A 131 5.55 15.99 -6.41
C CYS A 131 6.94 16.15 -7.03
N VAL A 132 7.47 15.08 -7.61
CA VAL A 132 8.75 15.04 -8.30
C VAL A 132 8.54 14.57 -9.74
N ASP A 133 9.22 15.19 -10.69
CA ASP A 133 9.24 14.72 -12.07
C ASP A 133 10.04 13.41 -12.18
N ALA A 134 9.41 12.34 -12.67
CA ALA A 134 9.98 10.99 -12.69
C ALA A 134 11.18 10.85 -13.65
N ILE A 135 11.31 11.74 -14.64
CA ILE A 135 12.35 11.67 -15.66
C ILE A 135 13.60 12.41 -15.21
N SER A 136 13.44 13.68 -14.83
CA SER A 136 14.52 14.60 -14.45
C SER A 136 14.87 14.58 -12.97
N GLY A 137 13.98 14.08 -12.11
CA GLY A 137 14.11 14.20 -10.65
C GLY A 137 13.80 15.59 -10.11
N LYS A 138 13.36 16.55 -10.94
CA LYS A 138 13.09 17.90 -10.48
C LYS A 138 11.90 17.91 -9.51
N LEU A 139 12.07 18.54 -8.34
CA LEU A 139 10.96 18.85 -7.44
C LEU A 139 10.01 19.84 -8.13
N VAL A 140 8.74 19.48 -8.19
CA VAL A 140 7.69 20.22 -8.91
C VAL A 140 6.95 21.15 -7.96
N TRP A 141 6.46 20.59 -6.87
CA TRP A 141 5.81 21.29 -5.77
C TRP A 141 5.97 20.47 -4.50
N THR A 142 5.89 21.16 -3.36
CA THR A 142 5.84 20.57 -2.03
C THR A 142 4.87 21.39 -1.18
N GLU A 143 4.03 20.70 -0.42
CA GLU A 143 3.13 21.26 0.57
C GLU A 143 3.47 20.67 1.93
N ASP A 144 3.67 21.50 2.96
CA ASP A 144 3.83 21.03 4.34
C ASP A 144 2.44 20.73 4.95
N ALA A 145 1.78 19.71 4.40
CA ALA A 145 0.37 19.43 4.67
C ALA A 145 0.13 19.11 6.15
N ASN A 146 1.06 18.42 6.80
CA ASN A 146 0.92 18.12 8.22
C ASN A 146 0.90 19.39 9.08
N THR A 147 1.86 20.31 8.89
CA THR A 147 1.90 21.53 9.70
C THR A 147 0.80 22.52 9.30
N GLN A 148 0.56 22.70 8.00
CA GLN A 148 -0.39 23.69 7.49
C GLN A 148 -1.84 23.38 7.87
N TYR A 149 -2.21 22.10 7.91
CA TYR A 149 -3.56 21.65 8.23
C TYR A 149 -3.70 21.08 9.64
N LYS A 150 -2.75 21.40 10.53
CA LYS A 150 -2.71 20.99 11.95
C LYS A 150 -2.84 19.49 12.16
N GLY A 151 -2.17 18.72 11.30
CA GLY A 151 -2.04 17.28 11.41
C GLY A 151 -1.33 16.87 12.68
N GLU A 152 -1.83 15.82 13.32
CA GLU A 152 -1.29 15.26 14.55
C GLU A 152 -0.63 13.91 14.26
N SER A 153 0.70 13.90 14.24
CA SER A 153 1.50 12.71 13.97
C SER A 153 1.35 11.67 15.09
N HIS A 154 1.20 10.41 14.69
CA HIS A 154 1.22 9.30 15.64
C HIS A 154 2.65 9.03 16.17
N ARG A 155 2.76 8.29 17.27
CA ARG A 155 4.01 8.03 18.03
C ARG A 155 5.22 7.64 17.18
N TRP A 156 5.01 6.83 16.15
CA TRP A 156 6.06 6.32 15.28
C TRP A 156 6.22 7.10 13.96
N GLY A 157 5.57 8.25 13.76
CA GLY A 157 5.72 9.05 12.53
C GLY A 157 4.73 8.66 11.42
N ILE A 158 5.13 8.80 10.16
CA ILE A 158 4.25 8.67 8.98
C ILE A 158 4.70 7.51 8.09
N ALA A 159 3.72 6.72 7.62
CA ALA A 159 3.91 5.58 6.72
C ALA A 159 2.90 5.54 5.56
N GLU A 160 2.12 6.60 5.38
CA GLU A 160 1.09 6.67 4.34
C GLU A 160 1.73 6.86 2.96
N SER A 161 1.48 5.91 2.07
CA SER A 161 1.71 6.06 0.64
C SER A 161 0.47 6.73 0.04
N VAL A 162 0.58 7.98 -0.37
CA VAL A 162 -0.56 8.83 -0.78
C VAL A 162 -1.41 8.20 -1.88
N ALA A 163 -2.73 8.31 -1.78
CA ALA A 163 -3.66 7.93 -2.84
C ALA A 163 -3.87 9.09 -3.82
N ILE A 164 -4.15 8.79 -5.09
CA ILE A 164 -4.38 9.80 -6.11
C ILE A 164 -5.66 9.54 -6.90
N SER A 165 -6.32 10.61 -7.36
CA SER A 165 -7.38 10.58 -8.37
C SER A 165 -6.92 11.23 -9.67
N ASP A 166 -7.83 11.51 -10.59
CA ASP A 166 -7.58 12.32 -11.78
C ASP A 166 -7.08 13.75 -11.45
N LYS A 167 -7.50 14.31 -10.30
CA LYS A 167 -7.21 15.70 -9.92
C LYS A 167 -6.37 15.85 -8.67
N ALA A 168 -6.46 14.90 -7.74
CA ALA A 168 -6.04 15.11 -6.36
C ALA A 168 -5.01 14.09 -5.86
N VAL A 169 -4.14 14.54 -4.97
CA VAL A 169 -3.38 13.73 -4.03
C VAL A 169 -4.08 13.82 -2.69
N PHE A 170 -4.44 12.68 -2.11
CA PHE A 170 -5.07 12.60 -0.80
C PHE A 170 -4.04 12.32 0.29
N TYR A 171 -4.15 13.03 1.40
CA TYR A 171 -3.27 12.88 2.55
C TYR A 171 -4.06 12.95 3.86
N VAL A 172 -3.87 11.97 4.72
CA VAL A 172 -4.47 11.93 6.05
C VAL A 172 -3.63 12.77 7.00
N THR A 173 -4.21 13.86 7.49
CA THR A 173 -3.59 14.74 8.48
C THR A 173 -3.87 14.27 9.90
N GLY A 174 -5.11 13.82 10.17
CA GLY A 174 -5.62 13.67 11.54
C GLY A 174 -5.56 14.97 12.33
N GLY A 175 -5.85 14.91 13.63
CA GLY A 175 -5.80 16.05 14.55
C GLY A 175 -7.08 16.88 14.56
N GLU A 176 -7.11 17.89 15.42
CA GLU A 176 -8.34 18.60 15.84
C GLU A 176 -8.99 19.50 14.77
N GLU A 177 -8.28 19.89 13.70
CA GLU A 177 -8.84 20.79 12.68
C GLU A 177 -9.26 20.11 11.38
N THR A 178 -8.52 19.09 10.94
CA THR A 178 -8.72 18.47 9.62
C THR A 178 -8.38 16.99 9.70
N SER A 179 -9.23 16.10 9.19
CA SER A 179 -8.88 14.66 9.12
C SER A 179 -8.16 14.29 7.82
N VAL A 180 -8.60 14.83 6.68
CA VAL A 180 -8.02 14.55 5.36
C VAL A 180 -8.02 15.81 4.50
N VAL A 181 -6.98 15.94 3.67
CA VAL A 181 -6.90 16.98 2.63
C VAL A 181 -6.77 16.35 1.24
N ALA A 182 -7.32 17.05 0.24
CA ALA A 182 -7.04 16.83 -1.17
C ALA A 182 -6.22 18.00 -1.72
N LEU A 183 -5.06 17.69 -2.26
CA LEU A 183 -4.17 18.65 -2.91
C LEU A 183 -4.22 18.45 -4.41
N ASN A 184 -4.21 19.52 -5.19
CA ASN A 184 -4.16 19.45 -6.64
C ASN A 184 -2.88 18.75 -7.09
N LYS A 185 -3.00 17.69 -7.89
CA LYS A 185 -1.87 16.89 -8.40
C LYS A 185 -0.84 17.70 -9.20
N THR A 186 -1.24 18.84 -9.75
CA THR A 186 -0.40 19.63 -10.65
C THR A 186 0.43 20.70 -9.94
N ASP A 187 -0.12 21.32 -8.90
CA ASP A 187 0.52 22.47 -8.22
C ASP A 187 0.50 22.41 -6.69
N GLY A 188 -0.05 21.34 -6.10
CA GLY A 188 -0.05 21.12 -4.65
C GLY A 188 -1.08 21.94 -3.88
N LYS A 189 -1.85 22.82 -4.53
CA LYS A 189 -2.81 23.68 -3.83
C LYS A 189 -3.98 22.89 -3.28
N LEU A 190 -4.51 23.31 -2.14
CA LEU A 190 -5.71 22.74 -1.55
C LEU A 190 -6.90 22.77 -2.51
N LEU A 191 -7.54 21.62 -2.72
CA LEU A 191 -8.83 21.50 -3.40
C LEU A 191 -9.97 21.49 -2.39
N TRP A 192 -9.84 20.62 -1.39
CA TRP A 192 -10.78 20.53 -0.27
C TRP A 192 -10.08 19.96 0.96
N LYS A 193 -10.68 20.20 2.12
CA LYS A 193 -10.33 19.54 3.38
C LYS A 193 -11.59 19.09 4.09
N THR A 194 -11.54 17.96 4.78
CA THR A 194 -12.67 17.52 5.61
C THR A 194 -12.74 18.35 6.89
N LYS A 195 -13.91 18.31 7.56
CA LYS A 195 -13.94 18.58 9.01
C LYS A 195 -13.06 17.57 9.76
N SER A 196 -12.62 17.92 10.96
CA SER A 196 -12.03 16.95 11.87
C SER A 196 -13.08 16.03 12.51
N LEU A 197 -12.70 14.78 12.74
CA LEU A 197 -13.39 13.83 13.63
C LEU A 197 -12.64 13.65 14.97
N GLY A 198 -11.60 14.45 15.21
CA GLY A 198 -10.65 14.26 16.30
C GLY A 198 -9.70 13.08 16.07
N GLY A 199 -8.81 12.86 17.04
CA GLY A 199 -7.86 11.76 17.02
C GLY A 199 -6.67 11.97 16.08
N THR A 200 -5.57 11.31 16.41
CA THR A 200 -4.33 11.42 15.62
C THR A 200 -4.47 10.72 14.27
N ARG A 201 -3.54 10.98 13.34
CA ARG A 201 -3.46 10.18 12.11
C ARG A 201 -3.16 8.71 12.41
N ALA A 202 -3.41 7.83 11.44
CA ALA A 202 -2.89 6.47 11.45
C ALA A 202 -1.72 6.29 10.48
N TYR A 203 -1.28 5.04 10.32
CA TYR A 203 -0.18 4.62 9.44
C TYR A 203 -0.67 4.10 8.08
N ALA A 204 -1.90 3.61 8.03
CA ALA A 204 -2.49 2.98 6.87
C ALA A 204 -2.54 3.90 5.66
N SER A 205 -2.22 3.35 4.49
CA SER A 205 -2.43 4.01 3.21
C SER A 205 -3.88 3.87 2.78
N SER A 206 -4.51 4.97 2.36
CA SER A 206 -5.91 4.99 1.91
C SER A 206 -6.11 4.21 0.59
N SER A 207 -7.33 3.74 0.35
CA SER A 207 -7.77 3.12 -0.92
C SER A 207 -8.98 3.87 -1.50
N ILE A 208 -9.21 3.75 -2.81
CA ILE A 208 -10.34 4.38 -3.50
C ILE A 208 -11.27 3.29 -4.00
N ILE A 209 -12.57 3.45 -3.75
CA ILE A 209 -13.62 2.54 -4.20
C ILE A 209 -14.70 3.31 -4.96
N GLU A 210 -15.49 2.59 -5.76
CA GLU A 210 -16.68 3.13 -6.41
C GLU A 210 -17.91 2.30 -6.04
N LYS A 211 -18.99 2.98 -5.63
CA LYS A 211 -20.26 2.35 -5.27
C LYS A 211 -21.40 3.31 -5.55
N ALA A 212 -22.41 2.85 -6.30
CA ALA A 212 -23.61 3.64 -6.63
C ALA A 212 -23.30 5.05 -7.20
N GLY A 213 -22.26 5.16 -8.02
CA GLY A 213 -21.80 6.43 -8.60
C GLY A 213 -21.02 7.35 -7.65
N LEU A 214 -20.82 6.94 -6.39
CA LEU A 214 -19.91 7.61 -5.45
C LEU A 214 -18.50 7.05 -5.60
N ARG A 215 -17.52 7.94 -5.79
CA ARG A 215 -16.10 7.62 -5.65
C ARG A 215 -15.66 7.97 -4.23
N LEU A 216 -15.33 6.96 -3.44
CA LEU A 216 -15.04 7.10 -2.02
C LEU A 216 -13.57 6.80 -1.73
N LEU A 217 -12.91 7.67 -0.99
CA LEU A 217 -11.65 7.40 -0.31
C LEU A 217 -11.96 6.70 1.00
N LEU A 218 -11.43 5.49 1.17
CA LEU A 218 -11.38 4.78 2.43
C LEU A 218 -10.12 5.21 3.18
N ALA A 219 -10.29 6.14 4.11
CA ALA A 219 -9.20 6.74 4.88
C ALA A 219 -9.34 6.40 6.37
N GLN A 220 -8.21 6.18 7.05
CA GLN A 220 -8.18 5.85 8.48
C GLN A 220 -7.44 6.91 9.29
N THR A 221 -8.07 7.41 10.35
CA THR A 221 -7.37 8.04 11.49
C THR A 221 -7.09 6.96 12.54
N ALA A 222 -6.52 7.35 13.69
CA ALA A 222 -6.40 6.46 14.84
C ALA A 222 -7.76 5.91 15.31
N ASN A 223 -8.82 6.72 15.20
CA ASN A 223 -10.12 6.40 15.77
C ASN A 223 -11.12 5.82 14.77
N ASP A 224 -11.02 6.22 13.50
CA ASP A 224 -12.10 6.07 12.54
C ASP A 224 -11.64 5.53 11.19
N LEU A 225 -12.47 4.68 10.59
CA LEU A 225 -12.54 4.54 9.14
C LEU A 225 -13.57 5.53 8.60
N MET A 226 -13.22 6.25 7.53
CA MET A 226 -14.09 7.20 6.85
C MET A 226 -14.28 6.79 5.38
N GLY A 227 -15.52 6.92 4.88
CA GLY A 227 -15.82 6.94 3.46
C GLY A 227 -16.00 8.37 3.00
N ILE A 228 -15.04 8.92 2.27
CA ILE A 228 -15.01 10.34 1.88
C ILE A 228 -15.25 10.46 0.38
N ASN A 229 -16.22 11.26 -0.03
CA ASN A 229 -16.41 11.58 -1.44
C ASN A 229 -15.19 12.36 -1.96
N ILE A 230 -14.47 11.77 -2.91
CA ILE A 230 -13.20 12.32 -3.39
C ILE A 230 -13.33 13.62 -4.18
N ASP A 231 -14.54 13.92 -4.67
CA ASP A 231 -14.80 15.10 -5.49
C ASP A 231 -14.94 16.38 -4.67
N ASN A 232 -15.39 16.28 -3.42
CA ASN A 232 -15.74 17.45 -2.60
C ASN A 232 -15.29 17.37 -1.13
N GLY A 233 -14.77 16.23 -0.66
CA GLY A 233 -14.36 16.05 0.73
C GLY A 233 -15.50 15.80 1.72
N GLU A 234 -16.71 15.53 1.23
CA GLU A 234 -17.83 15.15 2.08
C GLU A 234 -17.56 13.78 2.73
N ILE A 235 -17.54 13.74 4.06
CA ILE A 235 -17.53 12.48 4.81
C ILE A 235 -18.94 11.88 4.69
N VAL A 236 -19.09 10.86 3.86
CA VAL A 236 -20.38 10.21 3.58
C VAL A 236 -20.80 9.33 4.75
N TRP A 237 -19.84 8.61 5.34
CA TRP A 237 -20.04 7.79 6.52
C TRP A 237 -18.75 7.65 7.31
N THR A 238 -18.89 7.27 8.58
CA THR A 238 -17.79 7.01 9.53
C THR A 238 -18.04 5.72 10.27
N TYR A 239 -16.97 5.04 10.67
CA TYR A 239 -17.03 3.87 11.53
C TYR A 239 -15.93 3.97 12.59
N HIS A 240 -16.35 4.06 13.86
CA HIS A 240 -15.45 4.14 15.01
C HIS A 240 -14.74 2.79 15.21
N VAL A 241 -13.51 2.65 14.71
CA VAL A 241 -12.74 1.40 14.78
C VAL A 241 -12.11 1.20 16.17
N VAL A 242 -11.66 2.28 16.81
CA VAL A 242 -10.92 2.21 18.08
C VAL A 242 -11.71 1.56 19.23
N GLN A 243 -13.04 1.61 19.19
CA GLN A 243 -13.89 0.94 20.19
C GLN A 243 -13.72 -0.58 20.23
N HIS A 244 -13.17 -1.18 19.16
CA HIS A 244 -12.94 -2.62 19.06
C HIS A 244 -11.57 -3.04 19.61
N HIS A 245 -10.68 -2.09 19.90
CA HIS A 245 -9.36 -2.39 20.40
C HIS A 245 -9.42 -2.98 21.81
N GLN A 246 -8.85 -4.17 22.01
CA GLN A 246 -8.96 -4.90 23.28
C GLN A 246 -7.76 -4.70 24.21
N GLY A 247 -6.59 -4.39 23.64
CA GLY A 247 -5.35 -4.15 24.37
C GLY A 247 -5.10 -2.70 24.79
N GLN A 248 -4.01 -2.47 25.53
CA GLN A 248 -3.52 -1.12 25.88
C GLN A 248 -2.33 -0.67 25.01
N SER A 249 -1.65 -1.61 24.36
CA SER A 249 -0.53 -1.31 23.46
C SER A 249 -1.07 -0.96 22.08
N GLY A 250 -0.43 -0.04 21.37
CA GLY A 250 -0.73 0.18 19.95
C GLY A 250 -2.11 0.76 19.63
N VAL A 251 -2.87 1.23 20.63
CA VAL A 251 -4.18 1.85 20.42
C VAL A 251 -4.07 2.96 19.37
N GLY A 252 -4.91 2.87 18.32
CA GLY A 252 -4.94 3.83 17.21
C GLY A 252 -3.89 3.59 16.12
N ALA A 253 -3.05 2.56 16.24
CA ALA A 253 -2.04 2.23 15.25
C ALA A 253 -2.62 1.47 14.06
N ASN A 254 -3.58 2.07 13.34
CA ASN A 254 -4.13 1.44 12.13
C ASN A 254 -3.05 1.40 11.04
N THR A 255 -2.61 0.21 10.65
CA THR A 255 -1.40 0.00 9.83
C THR A 255 -1.67 -0.50 8.43
N ASN A 256 -2.79 -1.20 8.21
CA ASN A 256 -3.09 -1.83 6.94
C ASN A 256 -4.11 -1.04 6.12
N THR A 257 -3.88 -1.01 4.82
CA THR A 257 -4.82 -0.44 3.84
C THR A 257 -6.16 -1.18 3.89
N PRO A 258 -7.31 -0.47 3.98
CA PRO A 258 -8.63 -1.09 3.88
C PRO A 258 -8.78 -1.84 2.56
N LEU A 259 -9.13 -3.13 2.65
CA LEU A 259 -9.35 -3.97 1.47
C LEU A 259 -10.84 -4.01 1.14
N TYR A 260 -11.19 -3.67 -0.10
CA TYR A 260 -12.57 -3.67 -0.57
C TYR A 260 -12.81 -4.79 -1.59
N SER A 261 -13.87 -5.57 -1.39
CA SER A 261 -14.32 -6.58 -2.35
C SER A 261 -15.80 -6.89 -2.11
N ASN A 262 -16.59 -7.02 -3.18
CA ASN A 262 -17.99 -7.48 -3.08
C ASN A 262 -18.85 -6.69 -2.08
N ASN A 263 -18.78 -5.35 -2.10
CA ASN A 263 -19.48 -4.46 -1.14
C ASN A 263 -19.05 -4.66 0.33
N GLU A 264 -17.88 -5.22 0.57
CA GLU A 264 -17.38 -5.47 1.91
C GLU A 264 -16.00 -4.84 2.07
N ILE A 265 -15.76 -4.27 3.25
CA ILE A 265 -14.52 -3.58 3.62
C ILE A 265 -13.89 -4.35 4.77
N PHE A 266 -12.67 -4.84 4.55
CA PHE A 266 -11.90 -5.56 5.54
C PHE A 266 -10.79 -4.68 6.14
N LEU A 267 -10.68 -4.68 7.46
CA LEU A 267 -9.71 -3.92 8.26
C LEU A 267 -8.99 -4.85 9.24
N THR A 268 -7.72 -4.56 9.54
CA THR A 268 -6.92 -5.28 10.55
C THR A 268 -5.67 -4.47 10.89
N SER A 269 -5.17 -4.48 12.13
CA SER A 269 -4.05 -3.60 12.54
C SER A 269 -3.14 -4.12 13.68
N GLY A 270 -3.33 -5.37 14.13
CA GLY A 270 -2.55 -5.99 15.20
C GLY A 270 -2.73 -5.30 16.54
N TYR A 271 -1.81 -5.57 17.48
CA TYR A 271 -1.89 -5.03 18.84
C TYR A 271 -3.23 -5.33 19.55
N ASP A 272 -3.79 -6.52 19.31
CA ASP A 272 -5.12 -6.90 19.83
C ASP A 272 -6.27 -6.03 19.29
N HIS A 273 -6.06 -5.32 18.18
CA HIS A 273 -7.15 -4.77 17.39
C HIS A 273 -7.69 -5.86 16.45
N PRO A 274 -8.92 -6.34 16.67
CA PRO A 274 -9.47 -7.44 15.89
C PRO A 274 -9.54 -7.07 14.40
N ALA A 275 -9.46 -8.09 13.56
CA ALA A 275 -9.93 -7.97 12.18
C ALA A 275 -11.42 -7.67 12.17
N LEU A 276 -11.82 -6.73 11.32
CA LEU A 276 -13.22 -6.31 11.14
C LEU A 276 -13.61 -6.46 9.68
N MET A 277 -14.78 -7.04 9.45
CA MET A 277 -15.44 -7.00 8.15
C MET A 277 -16.68 -6.14 8.24
N LEU A 278 -16.75 -5.12 7.40
CA LEU A 278 -17.89 -4.22 7.31
C LEU A 278 -18.64 -4.48 6.00
N SER A 279 -19.97 -4.52 6.07
CA SER A 279 -20.83 -4.46 4.89
C SER A 279 -21.08 -3.01 4.51
N LEU A 280 -20.82 -2.65 3.26
CA LEU A 280 -21.17 -1.37 2.67
C LEU A 280 -22.57 -1.46 2.05
N ALA A 281 -23.45 -0.54 2.43
CA ALA A 281 -24.81 -0.46 1.91
C ALA A 281 -24.83 -0.27 0.38
N ASP A 282 -25.93 -0.66 -0.26
CA ASP A 282 -26.02 -0.64 -1.73
C ASP A 282 -25.97 0.76 -2.33
N ASP A 283 -26.39 1.77 -1.59
CA ASP A 283 -26.26 3.18 -1.95
C ASP A 283 -24.87 3.78 -1.67
N GLY A 284 -23.97 3.00 -1.03
CA GLY A 284 -22.63 3.43 -0.64
C GLY A 284 -22.59 4.40 0.54
N ARG A 285 -23.70 4.63 1.25
CA ARG A 285 -23.85 5.73 2.22
C ARG A 285 -23.80 5.32 3.69
N SER A 286 -23.70 4.03 3.98
CA SER A 286 -23.50 3.55 5.36
C SER A 286 -22.76 2.24 5.38
N VAL A 287 -22.13 1.94 6.52
CA VAL A 287 -21.48 0.65 6.79
C VAL A 287 -22.01 0.03 8.07
N SER A 288 -22.00 -1.30 8.15
CA SER A 288 -22.35 -2.06 9.35
C SER A 288 -21.35 -3.18 9.59
N LEU A 289 -21.06 -3.51 10.84
CA LEU A 289 -20.23 -4.67 11.18
C LEU A 289 -20.90 -5.96 10.73
N LYS A 290 -20.20 -6.75 9.91
CA LYS A 290 -20.61 -8.08 9.47
C LYS A 290 -20.07 -9.17 10.39
N TRP A 291 -18.76 -9.14 10.64
CA TRP A 291 -18.09 -10.02 11.59
C TRP A 291 -16.81 -9.39 12.12
N SER A 292 -16.33 -9.90 13.25
CA SER A 292 -15.05 -9.55 13.87
C SER A 292 -14.27 -10.81 14.24
N ASN A 293 -12.94 -10.77 14.14
CA ASN A 293 -12.07 -11.87 14.56
C ASN A 293 -10.84 -11.31 15.30
N ALA A 294 -10.69 -11.65 16.58
CA ALA A 294 -9.59 -11.16 17.43
C ALA A 294 -8.24 -11.81 17.10
N ASP A 295 -8.23 -13.03 16.56
CA ASP A 295 -7.00 -13.78 16.34
C ASP A 295 -6.34 -13.46 14.99
N PHE A 296 -7.05 -12.80 14.07
CA PHE A 296 -6.52 -12.38 12.76
C PHE A 296 -6.15 -10.89 12.72
N ASP A 297 -5.37 -10.47 13.71
CA ASP A 297 -4.93 -9.10 13.91
C ASP A 297 -3.56 -8.85 13.24
N ASN A 298 -3.57 -8.63 11.92
CA ASN A 298 -2.35 -8.33 11.19
C ASN A 298 -1.72 -7.02 11.65
N HIS A 299 -0.56 -7.10 12.31
CA HIS A 299 0.16 -5.92 12.78
C HIS A 299 0.74 -5.07 11.67
N ILE A 300 1.58 -5.65 10.82
CA ILE A 300 2.15 -5.01 9.63
C ILE A 300 2.34 -6.10 8.56
N GLY A 301 2.48 -5.69 7.29
CA GLY A 301 2.68 -6.61 6.17
C GLY A 301 1.45 -6.81 5.27
N GLY A 302 0.28 -6.38 5.73
CA GLY A 302 -0.96 -6.39 4.97
C GLY A 302 -1.57 -7.77 4.83
N VAL A 303 -2.64 -7.81 4.04
CA VAL A 303 -3.37 -9.03 3.68
C VAL A 303 -3.63 -9.05 2.17
N VAL A 304 -3.94 -10.22 1.63
CA VAL A 304 -4.44 -10.37 0.25
C VAL A 304 -5.66 -11.27 0.24
N LYS A 305 -6.63 -10.98 -0.64
CA LYS A 305 -7.80 -11.85 -0.86
C LYS A 305 -7.57 -12.68 -2.11
N VAL A 306 -7.51 -14.00 -1.97
CA VAL A 306 -7.44 -14.93 -3.12
C VAL A 306 -8.64 -15.85 -3.06
N GLY A 307 -9.48 -15.80 -4.09
CA GLY A 307 -10.75 -16.51 -4.11
C GLY A 307 -11.67 -16.08 -2.95
N ASN A 308 -12.08 -17.04 -2.12
CA ASN A 308 -12.97 -16.82 -0.96
C ASN A 308 -12.21 -16.59 0.36
N TYR A 309 -10.88 -16.52 0.32
CA TYR A 309 -10.07 -16.49 1.53
C TYR A 309 -9.20 -15.23 1.60
N ILE A 310 -8.93 -14.80 2.82
CA ILE A 310 -7.95 -13.76 3.16
C ILE A 310 -6.72 -14.45 3.70
N TYR A 311 -5.56 -14.06 3.18
CA TYR A 311 -4.26 -14.54 3.61
C TYR A 311 -3.45 -13.40 4.21
N GLY A 312 -2.75 -13.69 5.30
CA GLY A 312 -1.89 -12.75 5.99
C GLY A 312 -1.23 -13.40 7.20
N SER A 313 -0.90 -12.59 8.19
CA SER A 313 -0.36 -13.05 9.48
C SER A 313 -1.03 -12.35 10.65
N ASN A 314 -0.99 -12.92 11.85
CA ASN A 314 -1.44 -12.26 13.08
C ASN A 314 -0.29 -11.67 13.91
N TRP A 315 -0.67 -10.99 14.98
CA TRP A 315 0.24 -10.48 15.99
C TRP A 315 0.15 -11.33 17.24
N VAL A 316 1.22 -12.08 17.52
CA VAL A 316 1.42 -12.70 18.84
C VAL A 316 2.24 -11.77 19.73
N GLY A 317 3.01 -10.86 19.13
CA GLY A 317 3.81 -9.84 19.81
C GLY A 317 4.72 -9.09 18.84
N ASN A 318 5.47 -8.10 19.34
CA ASN A 318 6.43 -7.34 18.50
C ASN A 318 7.52 -8.20 17.87
N GLY A 319 7.79 -9.39 18.40
CA GLY A 319 8.78 -10.33 17.89
C GLY A 319 8.19 -11.63 17.34
N GLY A 320 6.87 -11.73 17.18
CA GLY A 320 6.22 -13.00 16.86
C GLY A 320 4.87 -12.86 16.17
N GLY A 321 4.55 -13.85 15.35
CA GLY A 321 3.23 -14.06 14.77
C GLY A 321 3.25 -15.26 13.84
N ASN A 322 2.06 -15.62 13.37
CA ASN A 322 1.78 -16.82 12.60
C ASN A 322 1.11 -16.43 11.28
N TRP A 323 1.31 -17.24 10.24
CA TRP A 323 0.63 -17.09 8.95
C TRP A 323 -0.76 -17.71 9.05
N MET A 324 -1.75 -17.04 8.49
CA MET A 324 -3.15 -17.40 8.64
C MET A 324 -3.91 -17.35 7.32
N CYS A 325 -4.94 -18.19 7.25
CA CYS A 325 -6.00 -18.12 6.24
C CYS A 325 -7.34 -17.99 6.95
N VAL A 326 -8.16 -17.05 6.49
CA VAL A 326 -9.48 -16.77 7.04
C VAL A 326 -10.51 -16.77 5.91
N ASP A 327 -11.64 -17.41 6.14
CA ASP A 327 -12.79 -17.35 5.23
C ASP A 327 -13.37 -15.93 5.19
N TRP A 328 -13.44 -15.34 3.98
CA TRP A 328 -13.89 -13.97 3.76
C TRP A 328 -15.32 -13.74 4.28
N GLN A 329 -16.20 -14.73 4.12
CA GLN A 329 -17.62 -14.57 4.39
C GLN A 329 -17.94 -14.63 5.89
N SER A 330 -17.31 -15.56 6.60
CA SER A 330 -17.61 -15.89 8.00
C SER A 330 -16.60 -15.36 9.01
N GLY A 331 -15.39 -14.99 8.57
CA GLY A 331 -14.28 -14.68 9.48
C GLY A 331 -13.69 -15.91 10.15
N LYS A 332 -14.08 -17.13 9.75
CA LYS A 332 -13.56 -18.39 10.30
C LYS A 332 -12.09 -18.58 9.93
N ILE A 333 -11.26 -18.87 10.92
CA ILE A 333 -9.86 -19.28 10.70
C ILE A 333 -9.85 -20.68 10.07
N MET A 334 -9.20 -20.80 8.92
CA MET A 334 -9.02 -22.05 8.21
C MET A 334 -7.75 -22.76 8.65
N TYR A 335 -6.66 -22.00 8.80
CA TYR A 335 -5.45 -22.43 9.49
C TYR A 335 -4.74 -21.26 10.16
N GLU A 336 -3.90 -21.59 11.13
CA GLU A 336 -2.86 -20.75 11.71
C GLU A 336 -1.57 -21.57 11.76
N THR A 337 -0.46 -21.04 11.23
CA THR A 337 0.79 -21.78 11.15
C THR A 337 1.98 -20.88 11.43
N LYS A 338 2.80 -21.28 12.41
CA LYS A 338 4.09 -20.64 12.63
C LYS A 338 5.08 -21.06 11.55
N TRP A 339 5.55 -20.10 10.76
CA TRP A 339 6.64 -20.29 9.80
C TRP A 339 7.65 -19.15 9.96
N PHE A 340 8.65 -19.38 10.81
CA PHE A 340 9.61 -18.39 11.34
C PHE A 340 8.97 -17.24 12.13
N ASN A 341 8.25 -16.34 11.44
CA ASN A 341 7.58 -15.18 12.01
C ASN A 341 6.45 -14.68 11.10
N LYS A 342 5.72 -13.65 11.54
CA LYS A 342 4.80 -12.84 10.71
C LYS A 342 5.56 -12.01 9.68
N GLY A 343 4.85 -11.38 8.74
CA GLY A 343 5.47 -10.41 7.84
C GLY A 343 4.60 -10.00 6.66
N SER A 344 5.26 -9.54 5.59
CA SER A 344 4.60 -8.97 4.42
C SER A 344 4.08 -10.05 3.47
N ILE A 345 2.89 -9.82 2.91
CA ILE A 345 2.28 -10.70 1.91
C ILE A 345 1.86 -9.93 0.66
N ILE A 346 2.17 -10.52 -0.49
CA ILE A 346 1.63 -10.15 -1.81
C ILE A 346 1.20 -11.42 -2.57
N SER A 347 0.49 -11.26 -3.68
CA SER A 347 0.10 -12.35 -4.57
C SER A 347 0.34 -11.98 -6.02
N ALA A 348 0.69 -12.99 -6.84
CA ALA A 348 0.71 -12.89 -8.29
C ALA A 348 0.45 -14.28 -8.88
N GLU A 349 -0.27 -14.32 -10.01
CA GLU A 349 -0.57 -15.55 -10.76
C GLU A 349 -1.09 -16.73 -9.89
N GLY A 350 -1.95 -16.41 -8.91
CA GLY A 350 -2.59 -17.37 -8.01
C GLY A 350 -1.67 -17.97 -6.94
N LEU A 351 -0.48 -17.43 -6.72
CA LEU A 351 0.43 -17.81 -5.64
C LEU A 351 0.64 -16.66 -4.65
N LEU A 352 1.03 -17.00 -3.42
CA LEU A 352 1.38 -16.03 -2.39
C LEU A 352 2.90 -15.91 -2.28
N TYR A 353 3.37 -14.69 -2.03
CA TYR A 353 4.75 -14.39 -1.72
C TYR A 353 4.78 -13.85 -0.29
N CYS A 354 5.31 -14.67 0.63
CA CYS A 354 5.28 -14.43 2.07
C CYS A 354 6.69 -14.10 2.56
N TYR A 355 6.92 -12.85 2.95
CA TYR A 355 8.20 -12.36 3.44
C TYR A 355 8.17 -12.13 4.95
N GLU A 356 8.78 -13.03 5.72
CA GLU A 356 8.76 -12.92 7.18
C GLU A 356 9.76 -11.87 7.69
N GLU A 357 9.32 -11.12 8.71
CA GLU A 357 9.92 -9.84 9.08
C GLU A 357 11.20 -9.95 9.91
N LYS A 358 11.54 -11.14 10.41
CA LYS A 358 12.56 -11.31 11.46
C LYS A 358 13.87 -11.85 10.95
N THR A 359 13.83 -12.87 10.09
CA THR A 359 15.03 -13.53 9.58
C THR A 359 15.19 -13.47 8.06
N GLY A 360 14.23 -12.84 7.35
CA GLY A 360 14.31 -12.58 5.92
C GLY A 360 14.02 -13.79 5.03
N ASN A 361 13.29 -14.79 5.51
CA ASN A 361 12.82 -15.88 4.65
C ASN A 361 11.67 -15.39 3.75
N LEU A 362 11.80 -15.63 2.45
CA LEU A 362 10.78 -15.35 1.46
C LEU A 362 10.30 -16.69 0.88
N ALA A 363 9.01 -16.97 1.01
CA ALA A 363 8.37 -18.17 0.47
C ALA A 363 7.42 -17.87 -0.68
N LEU A 364 7.39 -18.79 -1.64
CA LEU A 364 6.30 -18.99 -2.57
C LEU A 364 5.36 -20.03 -1.98
N VAL A 365 4.08 -19.68 -1.81
CA VAL A 365 3.10 -20.48 -1.08
C VAL A 365 1.84 -20.68 -1.94
N ASN A 366 1.31 -21.89 -1.91
CA ASN A 366 0.04 -22.22 -2.55
C ASN A 366 -1.13 -21.73 -1.67
N PRO A 367 -2.04 -20.88 -2.17
CA PRO A 367 -3.16 -20.34 -1.38
C PRO A 367 -4.29 -21.36 -1.25
N THR A 368 -4.11 -22.35 -0.38
CA THR A 368 -5.16 -23.32 -0.02
C THR A 368 -5.70 -23.01 1.38
N PRO A 369 -6.95 -23.36 1.72
CA PRO A 369 -7.45 -23.17 3.09
C PRO A 369 -7.02 -24.26 4.08
N GLU A 370 -6.39 -25.36 3.64
CA GLU A 370 -6.07 -26.49 4.50
C GLU A 370 -4.80 -26.30 5.33
N LYS A 371 -3.79 -25.59 4.80
CA LYS A 371 -2.50 -25.39 5.47
C LYS A 371 -1.69 -24.26 4.81
N PHE A 372 -0.66 -23.78 5.51
CA PHE A 372 0.38 -22.95 4.92
C PHE A 372 1.32 -23.80 4.03
N ASP A 373 0.93 -23.97 2.77
CA ASP A 373 1.57 -24.89 1.82
C ASP A 373 2.76 -24.24 1.07
N VAL A 374 3.92 -24.20 1.73
CA VAL A 374 5.16 -23.65 1.16
C VAL A 374 5.65 -24.52 0.01
N ILE A 375 5.76 -23.93 -1.19
CA ILE A 375 6.27 -24.59 -2.41
C ILE A 375 7.80 -24.54 -2.45
N SER A 376 8.34 -23.34 -2.21
CA SER A 376 9.79 -23.08 -2.20
C SER A 376 10.07 -21.81 -1.41
N SER A 377 11.26 -21.70 -0.85
CA SER A 377 11.68 -20.49 -0.12
C SER A 377 13.17 -20.28 -0.21
N PHE A 378 13.60 -19.03 -0.01
CA PHE A 378 15.01 -18.67 0.14
C PHE A 378 15.17 -17.58 1.19
N LYS A 379 16.40 -17.37 1.65
CA LYS A 379 16.73 -16.34 2.63
C LYS A 379 17.34 -15.12 1.95
N VAL A 380 16.79 -13.95 2.25
CA VAL A 380 17.36 -12.66 1.88
C VAL A 380 18.40 -12.27 2.93
N SER A 381 19.68 -12.24 2.54
CA SER A 381 20.81 -12.08 3.47
C SER A 381 21.42 -10.68 3.50
N GLN A 382 21.19 -9.87 2.46
CA GLN A 382 21.67 -8.50 2.35
C GLN A 382 20.90 -7.57 3.26
N GLY A 383 21.54 -6.50 3.74
CA GLY A 383 20.89 -5.45 4.54
C GLY A 383 20.87 -5.73 6.04
N GLU A 384 20.36 -4.75 6.79
CA GLU A 384 20.29 -4.78 8.25
C GLU A 384 18.94 -4.25 8.74
N GLY A 385 18.57 -4.70 9.95
CA GLY A 385 17.33 -4.31 10.61
C GLY A 385 16.18 -5.30 10.38
N PRO A 386 14.93 -4.85 10.55
CA PRO A 386 13.77 -5.69 10.28
C PRO A 386 13.43 -5.73 8.78
N HIS A 387 12.85 -6.85 8.34
CA HIS A 387 12.40 -7.08 6.97
C HIS A 387 10.97 -6.53 6.76
N TRP A 388 10.74 -5.26 7.10
CA TRP A 388 9.41 -4.64 7.06
C TRP A 388 8.98 -4.11 5.69
N ALA A 389 9.90 -3.99 4.74
CA ALA A 389 9.55 -3.51 3.40
C ALA A 389 8.73 -4.56 2.66
N HIS A 390 7.59 -4.12 2.11
CA HIS A 390 6.74 -5.00 1.32
C HIS A 390 7.42 -5.30 -0.01
N PRO A 391 7.50 -6.58 -0.44
CA PRO A 391 7.92 -6.92 -1.78
C PRO A 391 6.98 -6.31 -2.83
N ALA A 392 7.50 -6.10 -4.03
CA ALA A 392 6.71 -5.69 -5.18
C ALA A 392 7.06 -6.53 -6.40
N ILE A 393 6.10 -6.69 -7.32
CA ILE A 393 6.32 -7.38 -8.59
C ILE A 393 6.03 -6.41 -9.73
N TYR A 394 6.89 -6.40 -10.73
CA TYR A 394 6.67 -5.66 -11.97
C TYR A 394 7.41 -6.30 -13.14
N ASP A 395 6.67 -6.67 -14.18
CA ASP A 395 7.19 -7.28 -15.41
C ASP A 395 8.13 -8.48 -15.12
N GLY A 396 7.63 -9.41 -14.31
CA GLY A 396 8.35 -10.60 -13.88
C GLY A 396 9.57 -10.33 -12.99
N LYS A 397 9.68 -9.15 -12.38
CA LYS A 397 10.77 -8.81 -11.45
C LYS A 397 10.23 -8.71 -10.04
N LEU A 398 10.81 -9.46 -9.11
CA LEU A 398 10.51 -9.37 -7.69
C LEU A 398 11.49 -8.39 -7.03
N LEU A 399 10.96 -7.28 -6.53
CA LEU A 399 11.71 -6.27 -5.79
C LEU A 399 11.61 -6.56 -4.29
N VAL A 400 12.74 -6.76 -3.64
CA VAL A 400 12.83 -6.99 -2.19
C VAL A 400 13.82 -6.01 -1.60
N ARG A 401 13.33 -5.17 -0.68
CA ARG A 401 14.17 -4.21 0.04
C ARG A 401 14.46 -4.72 1.45
N HIS A 402 15.68 -4.51 1.90
CA HIS A 402 16.05 -4.67 3.31
C HIS A 402 17.00 -3.55 3.74
N GLY A 403 16.48 -2.62 4.55
CA GLY A 403 17.22 -1.44 5.00
C GLY A 403 17.71 -0.60 3.81
N GLN A 404 19.03 -0.54 3.64
CA GLN A 404 19.71 0.20 2.56
C GLN A 404 20.02 -0.64 1.31
N HIS A 405 19.55 -1.88 1.24
CA HIS A 405 19.71 -2.76 0.08
C HIS A 405 18.38 -2.97 -0.65
N LEU A 406 18.45 -3.05 -1.98
CA LEU A 406 17.36 -3.45 -2.85
C LEU A 406 17.84 -4.56 -3.78
N MET A 407 17.17 -5.69 -3.74
CA MET A 407 17.44 -6.86 -4.57
C MET A 407 16.29 -7.02 -5.57
N ILE A 408 16.63 -7.27 -6.82
CA ILE A 408 15.68 -7.51 -7.90
C ILE A 408 15.94 -8.90 -8.47
N TYR A 409 14.97 -9.79 -8.34
CA TYR A 409 15.05 -11.17 -8.81
C TYR A 409 14.19 -11.38 -10.06
N ASN A 410 14.65 -12.23 -10.98
CA ASN A 410 13.88 -12.65 -12.15
C ASN A 410 12.89 -13.74 -11.76
N LEU A 411 11.61 -13.49 -12.02
CA LEU A 411 10.52 -14.44 -11.87
C LEU A 411 10.04 -15.02 -13.21
N ASN A 412 10.51 -14.55 -14.36
CA ASN A 412 10.05 -15.11 -15.63
C ASN A 412 10.54 -16.54 -15.85
N LYS A 413 9.67 -17.38 -16.43
CA LYS A 413 9.99 -18.76 -16.85
C LYS A 413 10.94 -18.84 -18.03
#